data_AF-A0A6B3N994-F1
#
_entry.id   AF-A0A6B3N994-F1
#
_cell.length_a   1.000
_cell.length_b   1.000
_cell.length_c   1.000
_cell.angle_alpha   90.00
_cell.angle_beta   90.00
_cell.angle_gamma   90.00
#
_symmetry.space_group_name_H-M   'P 1'
#
loop_
_entity.id
_entity.type
_entity.pdbx_description
1 polymer ?
#
loop_
_entity_poly.entity_id
_entity_poly.type
_entity_poly.pdbx_seq_one_letter_code
_entity_poly.pdbx_strand_id
1 'polypeptide(L)'
;MNNLFTKLRDFVGLNEPVEYDYDYEEADGESYQNLYQQEQPVQAPPPEEERQGRRRMRERAVVGSETGIGGNSVNNVIGMPGAANGLSEVAVIEPRSFEEMPQVIQALRERKSVVLNLTIMDPDQAQRAVDFVAGGTYAIDGHQERIGESIFLFTPSCVQVSTQSGTIPDLAATQMRDVHQAAPAPAWATEPERIAQ
;
A
#
# COMPACT_ATOMS: atom_id res chain seq x y z
N MET A 1 26.57 53.96 20.02
CA MET A 1 25.88 52.65 20.00
C MET A 1 26.73 51.67 19.22
N ASN A 2 27.07 50.49 19.78
CA ASN A 2 27.26 49.17 19.09
C ASN A 2 27.98 48.11 19.97
N ASN A 3 27.58 47.94 21.24
CA ASN A 3 28.16 46.90 22.12
C ASN A 3 27.20 45.74 22.42
N LEU A 4 26.00 45.73 21.80
CA LEU A 4 24.99 44.70 22.01
C LEU A 4 25.05 43.58 20.94
N PHE A 5 25.45 43.92 19.72
CA PHE A 5 25.57 42.97 18.60
C PHE A 5 26.78 42.01 18.75
N THR A 6 27.86 42.44 19.40
CA THR A 6 29.05 41.61 19.63
C THR A 6 28.75 40.48 20.62
N LYS A 7 28.03 40.78 21.71
CA LYS A 7 27.66 39.77 22.72
C LYS A 7 26.67 38.72 22.18
N LEU A 8 25.80 39.11 21.26
CA LEU A 8 24.91 38.16 20.58
C LEU A 8 25.68 37.24 19.62
N ARG A 9 26.73 37.74 18.94
CA ARG A 9 27.59 36.90 18.10
C ARG A 9 28.41 35.90 18.90
N ASP A 10 28.92 36.30 20.07
CA ASP A 10 29.68 35.40 20.94
C ASP A 10 28.79 34.33 21.58
N PHE A 11 27.52 34.66 21.87
CA PHE A 11 26.55 33.69 22.41
C PHE A 11 26.05 32.67 21.37
N VAL A 12 25.99 33.03 20.09
CA VAL A 12 25.51 32.14 19.01
C VAL A 12 26.62 31.21 18.48
N GLY A 13 27.82 31.21 19.07
CA GLY A 13 28.85 30.20 18.79
C GLY A 13 29.37 30.20 17.34
N LEU A 14 29.12 31.26 16.57
CA LEU A 14 29.53 31.36 15.16
C LEU A 14 31.01 31.71 14.95
N ASN A 15 31.83 31.59 16.00
CA ASN A 15 33.26 31.91 15.94
C ASN A 15 34.15 30.83 16.54
N GLU A 16 33.62 29.62 16.74
CA GLU A 16 34.42 28.47 17.14
C GLU A 16 34.86 27.70 15.89
N PRO A 17 36.17 27.53 15.62
CA PRO A 17 36.62 26.58 14.62
C PRO A 17 36.23 25.18 15.11
N VAL A 18 35.38 24.50 14.34
CA VAL A 18 35.04 23.10 14.57
C VAL A 18 36.32 22.29 14.31
N GLU A 19 37.03 21.92 15.37
CA GLU A 19 38.08 20.89 15.30
C GLU A 19 37.39 19.55 15.05
N TYR A 20 37.57 19.02 13.84
CA TYR A 20 37.18 17.65 13.49
C TYR A 20 38.20 16.70 14.08
N ASP A 21 37.94 16.20 15.29
CA ASP A 21 38.71 15.10 15.86
C ASP A 21 38.21 13.79 15.23
N TYR A 22 39.01 13.21 14.33
CA TYR A 22 38.79 11.87 13.81
C TYR A 22 39.36 10.87 14.82
N ASP A 23 38.57 10.53 15.83
CA ASP A 23 38.89 9.39 16.70
C ASP A 23 38.76 8.09 15.90
N TYR A 24 39.89 7.62 15.36
CA TYR A 24 40.05 6.25 14.89
C TYR A 24 40.04 5.35 16.12
N GLU A 25 38.88 4.80 16.50
CA GLU A 25 38.85 3.63 17.37
C GLU A 25 39.49 2.46 16.62
N GLU A 26 40.76 2.18 16.94
CA GLU A 26 41.47 1.00 16.49
C GLU A 26 40.76 -0.23 17.07
N ALA A 27 39.83 -0.80 16.30
CA ALA A 27 39.18 -2.06 16.65
C ALA A 27 40.27 -3.14 16.79
N ASP A 28 40.46 -3.55 18.02
CA ASP A 28 41.33 -4.62 18.48
C ASP A 28 41.10 -5.90 17.66
N GLY A 29 42.17 -6.33 16.98
CA GLY A 29 42.18 -7.43 16.01
C GLY A 29 41.83 -8.82 16.55
N GLU A 30 41.50 -8.94 17.83
CA GLU A 30 41.12 -10.20 18.49
C GLU A 30 39.66 -10.61 18.18
N SER A 31 38.83 -9.67 17.72
CA SER A 31 37.42 -9.93 17.38
C SER A 31 37.23 -10.73 16.08
N TYR A 32 38.18 -10.65 15.14
CA TYR A 32 38.13 -11.42 13.88
C TYR A 32 38.47 -12.91 14.05
N GLN A 33 39.27 -13.26 15.07
CA GLN A 33 39.73 -14.63 15.27
C GLN A 33 38.58 -15.58 15.66
N ASN A 34 37.52 -15.05 16.31
CA ASN A 34 36.36 -15.84 16.76
C ASN A 34 35.36 -16.18 15.65
N LEU A 35 35.44 -15.55 14.46
CA LEU A 35 34.49 -15.83 13.38
C LEU A 35 34.83 -17.12 12.60
N TYR A 36 36.06 -17.63 12.75
CA TYR A 36 36.54 -18.82 12.00
C TYR A 36 36.55 -20.12 12.81
N GLN A 37 36.07 -20.12 14.06
CA GLN A 37 36.07 -21.32 14.87
C GLN A 37 34.73 -22.08 14.76
N GLN A 38 34.76 -23.07 13.85
CA GLN A 38 34.06 -24.37 13.92
C GLN A 38 32.73 -24.52 13.15
N GLU A 39 32.84 -24.65 11.82
CA GLU A 39 31.86 -25.38 11.00
C GLU A 39 31.84 -26.86 11.42
N GLN A 40 30.83 -27.27 12.20
CA GLN A 40 30.47 -28.69 12.33
C GLN A 40 29.75 -29.14 11.04
N PRO A 41 30.09 -30.30 10.46
CA PRO A 41 29.33 -30.84 9.34
C PRO A 41 27.94 -31.28 9.84
N VAL A 42 26.91 -30.60 9.35
CA VAL A 42 25.50 -30.96 9.57
C VAL A 42 25.23 -32.29 8.87
N GLN A 43 24.94 -33.33 9.65
CA GLN A 43 24.51 -34.63 9.14
C GLN A 43 23.11 -34.51 8.49
N ALA A 44 22.95 -35.11 7.32
CA ALA A 44 21.69 -35.14 6.58
C ALA A 44 20.56 -35.80 7.39
N PRO A 45 19.30 -35.32 7.28
CA PRO A 45 18.18 -35.96 7.95
C PRO A 45 17.93 -37.37 7.38
N PRO A 46 17.56 -38.37 8.21
CA PRO A 46 17.28 -39.73 7.76
C PRO A 46 15.99 -39.78 6.91
N PRO A 47 15.87 -40.78 6.02
CA PRO A 47 14.69 -40.94 5.17
C PRO A 47 13.45 -41.31 5.99
N GLU A 48 12.31 -40.75 5.60
CA GLU A 48 11.00 -40.93 6.23
C GLU A 48 10.50 -42.37 6.09
N GLU A 49 10.28 -43.05 7.24
CA GLU A 49 9.61 -44.35 7.27
C GLU A 49 8.09 -44.20 7.11
N GLU A 50 7.55 -44.96 6.17
CA GLU A 50 6.13 -45.11 5.86
C GLU A 50 5.29 -45.40 7.12
N ARG A 51 4.38 -44.49 7.44
CA ARG A 51 3.39 -44.71 8.50
C ARG A 51 2.35 -45.74 8.04
N GLN A 52 2.60 -46.97 8.46
CA GLN A 52 1.66 -48.08 8.40
C GLN A 52 0.32 -47.76 9.11
N GLY A 53 -0.75 -47.88 8.30
CA GLY A 53 -2.02 -48.51 8.61
C GLY A 53 -2.47 -48.62 10.07
N ARG A 54 -3.38 -47.73 10.48
CA ARG A 54 -4.37 -48.04 11.51
C ARG A 54 -5.77 -48.12 10.93
N ARG A 55 -6.17 -49.38 10.73
CA ARG A 55 -7.53 -49.91 10.72
C ARG A 55 -8.53 -49.01 11.44
N ARG A 56 -9.55 -48.53 10.72
CA ARG A 56 -10.91 -48.43 11.27
C ARG A 56 -11.84 -49.27 10.44
N MET A 57 -12.04 -50.48 10.94
CA MET A 57 -13.19 -51.31 10.70
C MET A 57 -14.46 -50.50 10.98
N ARG A 58 -15.26 -50.26 9.94
CA ARG A 58 -16.71 -50.12 10.09
C ARG A 58 -17.36 -50.68 8.83
N GLU A 59 -17.95 -51.86 9.00
CA GLU A 59 -18.88 -52.46 8.06
C GLU A 59 -19.96 -51.44 7.65
N ARG A 60 -20.24 -51.35 6.35
CA ARG A 60 -21.63 -51.43 5.88
C ARG A 60 -21.67 -51.84 4.42
N ALA A 61 -22.27 -53.00 4.19
CA ALA A 61 -22.65 -53.52 2.90
C ALA A 61 -23.87 -52.77 2.32
N VAL A 62 -24.11 -53.08 1.04
CA VAL A 62 -25.34 -52.96 0.26
C VAL A 62 -25.45 -51.72 -0.65
N VAL A 63 -25.01 -51.95 -1.88
CA VAL A 63 -25.52 -51.33 -3.10
C VAL A 63 -26.99 -51.74 -3.28
N GLY A 64 -27.84 -50.76 -3.52
CA GLY A 64 -29.22 -50.93 -3.95
C GLY A 64 -29.70 -49.63 -4.57
N SER A 65 -29.54 -49.51 -5.89
CA SER A 65 -30.24 -48.51 -6.70
C SER A 65 -31.71 -48.88 -6.72
N GLU A 66 -32.65 -47.96 -6.44
CA GLU A 66 -33.94 -47.84 -7.13
C GLU A 66 -34.50 -46.41 -6.96
N THR A 67 -34.79 -45.79 -8.11
CA THR A 67 -35.83 -44.80 -8.41
C THR A 67 -36.57 -44.10 -7.26
N GLY A 68 -36.44 -42.78 -7.22
CA GLY A 68 -37.33 -41.87 -6.48
C GLY A 68 -37.48 -40.54 -7.22
N ILE A 69 -38.54 -40.42 -8.02
CA ILE A 69 -39.08 -39.15 -8.53
C ILE A 69 -39.48 -38.32 -7.31
N GLY A 70 -38.86 -37.16 -7.12
CA GLY A 70 -39.17 -36.25 -6.02
C GLY A 70 -38.56 -34.89 -6.28
N GLY A 71 -39.35 -33.99 -6.85
CA GLY A 71 -38.98 -32.62 -7.08
C GLY A 71 -38.59 -31.92 -5.78
N ASN A 72 -37.41 -31.34 -5.78
CA ASN A 72 -37.06 -30.14 -5.05
C ASN A 72 -36.00 -29.45 -5.89
N SER A 73 -36.26 -28.20 -6.29
CA SER A 73 -35.35 -27.38 -7.06
C SER A 73 -33.97 -27.36 -6.42
N VAL A 74 -33.06 -28.14 -6.99
CA VAL A 74 -31.64 -28.10 -6.64
C VAL A 74 -31.09 -26.81 -7.22
N ASN A 75 -31.07 -25.75 -6.40
CA ASN A 75 -30.17 -24.64 -6.63
C ASN A 75 -28.76 -25.20 -6.57
N ASN A 76 -28.22 -25.63 -7.71
CA ASN A 76 -26.89 -26.17 -7.86
C ASN A 76 -25.87 -25.03 -7.86
N VAL A 77 -25.81 -24.30 -6.74
CA VAL A 77 -24.79 -23.28 -6.50
C VAL A 77 -23.59 -23.97 -5.86
N ILE A 78 -22.59 -24.30 -6.70
CA ILE A 78 -21.24 -24.58 -6.23
C ILE A 78 -20.68 -23.25 -5.74
N GLY A 79 -20.56 -23.08 -4.43
CA GLY A 79 -19.92 -21.90 -3.84
C GLY A 79 -18.50 -21.78 -4.38
N MET A 80 -18.19 -20.70 -5.09
CA MET A 80 -16.82 -20.46 -5.53
C MET A 80 -15.91 -20.31 -4.30
N PRO A 81 -14.84 -21.11 -4.16
CA PRO A 81 -13.82 -20.83 -3.16
C PRO A 81 -13.19 -19.47 -3.52
N GLY A 82 -13.58 -18.44 -2.76
CA GLY A 82 -13.24 -17.03 -3.03
C GLY A 82 -14.44 -16.08 -2.99
N ALA A 83 -15.68 -16.55 -3.23
CA ALA A 83 -16.89 -15.71 -3.12
C ALA A 83 -17.29 -15.40 -1.67
N ALA A 84 -16.80 -16.20 -0.70
CA ALA A 84 -16.91 -15.90 0.73
C ALA A 84 -15.85 -14.89 1.23
N ASN A 85 -14.86 -14.54 0.39
CA ASN A 85 -13.81 -13.56 0.73
C ASN A 85 -14.23 -12.11 0.40
N GLY A 86 -15.52 -11.87 0.09
CA GLY A 86 -16.06 -10.56 -0.26
C GLY A 86 -16.46 -9.67 0.92
N LEU A 87 -16.13 -10.05 2.16
CA LEU A 87 -16.40 -9.23 3.33
C LEU A 87 -15.34 -8.13 3.41
N SER A 88 -15.67 -6.95 2.90
CA SER A 88 -14.84 -5.75 3.08
C SER A 88 -14.83 -5.39 4.56
N GLU A 89 -13.72 -5.66 5.23
CA GLU A 89 -13.52 -5.35 6.65
C GLU A 89 -12.96 -3.94 6.80
N VAL A 90 -13.50 -3.19 7.75
CA VAL A 90 -13.01 -1.86 8.14
C VAL A 90 -12.57 -1.92 9.60
N ALA A 91 -11.30 -1.63 9.85
CA ALA A 91 -10.73 -1.54 11.18
C ALA A 91 -10.60 -0.08 11.62
N VAL A 92 -10.96 0.22 12.86
CA VAL A 92 -10.71 1.54 13.47
C VAL A 92 -9.57 1.39 14.46
N ILE A 93 -8.50 2.16 14.27
CA ILE A 93 -7.27 2.08 15.07
C ILE A 93 -6.99 3.45 15.66
N GLU A 94 -6.81 3.51 16.97
CA GLU A 94 -6.45 4.70 17.73
C GLU A 94 -5.09 4.46 18.41
N PRO A 95 -3.98 4.63 17.66
CA PRO A 95 -2.64 4.39 18.18
C PRO A 95 -2.26 5.42 19.25
N ARG A 96 -1.38 5.00 20.16
CA ARG A 96 -0.74 5.87 21.16
C ARG A 96 0.72 6.17 20.82
N SER A 97 1.34 5.32 20.00
CA SER A 97 2.74 5.43 19.61
C SER A 97 2.94 5.17 18.12
N PHE A 98 4.03 5.73 17.57
CA PHE A 98 4.47 5.47 16.20
C PHE A 98 4.82 3.98 15.95
N GLU A 99 5.20 3.24 16.99
CA GLU A 99 5.56 1.82 16.89
C GLU A 99 4.40 0.92 16.43
N GLU A 100 3.15 1.39 16.50
CA GLU A 100 1.96 0.65 16.08
C GLU A 100 1.70 0.75 14.56
N MET A 101 2.38 1.65 13.85
CA MET A 101 2.12 1.91 12.42
C MET A 101 2.36 0.69 11.49
N PRO A 102 3.36 -0.18 11.73
CA PRO A 102 3.52 -1.40 10.95
C PRO A 102 2.28 -2.32 10.98
N GLN A 103 1.53 -2.36 12.10
CA GLN A 103 0.30 -3.14 12.20
C GLN A 103 -0.80 -2.59 11.29
N VAL A 104 -0.86 -1.26 11.11
CA VAL A 104 -1.80 -0.61 10.18
C VAL A 104 -1.52 -1.05 8.74
N ILE A 105 -0.25 -1.07 8.32
CA ILE A 105 0.15 -1.54 6.99
C ILE A 105 -0.19 -3.02 6.80
N GLN A 106 0.04 -3.83 7.83
CA GLN A 106 -0.31 -5.25 7.76
C GLN A 106 -1.81 -5.47 7.56
N ALA A 107 -2.66 -4.70 8.25
CA ALA A 107 -4.11 -4.74 8.04
C ALA A 107 -4.50 -4.35 6.59
N LEU A 108 -3.87 -3.31 6.04
CA LEU A 108 -4.09 -2.91 4.64
C LEU A 108 -3.68 -4.02 3.65
N ARG A 109 -2.56 -4.72 3.90
CA ARG A 109 -2.12 -5.86 3.09
C ARG A 109 -3.07 -7.06 3.16
N GLU A 110 -3.76 -7.22 4.28
CA GLU A 110 -4.84 -8.20 4.47
C GLU A 110 -6.16 -7.79 3.82
N ARG A 111 -6.16 -6.73 2.99
CA ARG A 111 -7.31 -6.17 2.29
C ARG A 111 -8.36 -5.56 3.24
N LYS A 112 -7.95 -5.09 4.41
CA LYS A 112 -8.81 -4.38 5.36
C LYS A 112 -8.63 -2.88 5.18
N SER A 113 -9.73 -2.12 5.13
CA SER A 113 -9.65 -0.66 5.19
C SER A 113 -9.40 -0.21 6.63
N VAL A 114 -8.63 0.85 6.84
CA VAL A 114 -8.29 1.33 8.18
C VAL A 114 -8.71 2.79 8.34
N VAL A 115 -9.47 3.06 9.39
CA VAL A 115 -9.68 4.41 9.92
C VAL A 115 -8.67 4.63 11.04
N LEU A 116 -7.73 5.54 10.82
CA LEU A 116 -6.66 5.88 11.75
C LEU A 116 -7.02 7.17 12.49
N ASN A 117 -7.24 7.06 13.80
CA ASN A 117 -7.53 8.19 14.68
C ASN A 117 -6.28 8.58 15.48
N LEU A 118 -5.68 9.71 15.15
CA LEU A 118 -4.45 10.22 15.74
C LEU A 118 -4.68 11.30 16.79
N THR A 119 -5.92 11.49 17.26
CA THR A 119 -6.30 12.59 18.17
C THR A 119 -5.52 12.59 19.49
N ILE A 120 -5.08 11.41 19.96
CA ILE A 120 -4.36 11.25 21.22
C ILE A 120 -2.83 11.20 21.07
N MET A 121 -2.31 11.20 19.85
CA MET A 121 -0.87 11.21 19.59
C MET A 121 -0.33 12.63 19.58
N ASP A 122 0.94 12.80 19.98
CA ASP A 122 1.65 14.05 19.80
C ASP A 122 1.69 14.45 18.31
N PRO A 123 1.54 15.74 17.96
CA PRO A 123 1.40 16.18 16.58
C PRO A 123 2.59 15.77 15.69
N ASP A 124 3.81 15.82 16.22
CA ASP A 124 5.02 15.42 15.50
C ASP A 124 5.02 13.90 15.21
N GLN A 125 4.55 13.08 16.15
CA GLN A 125 4.44 11.63 15.94
C GLN A 125 3.27 11.27 15.03
N ALA A 126 2.15 11.99 15.14
CA ALA A 126 1.00 11.83 14.28
C ALA A 126 1.35 12.12 12.82
N GLN A 127 2.11 13.19 12.54
CA GLN A 127 2.58 13.50 11.19
C GLN A 127 3.45 12.37 10.63
N ARG A 128 4.45 11.92 11.40
CA ARG A 128 5.32 10.79 11.00
C ARG A 128 4.52 9.51 10.76
N ALA A 129 3.51 9.24 11.59
CA ALA A 129 2.61 8.11 11.45
C ALA A 129 1.85 8.16 10.12
N VAL A 130 1.26 9.31 9.78
CA VAL A 130 0.58 9.50 8.48
C VAL A 130 1.55 9.29 7.33
N ASP A 131 2.74 9.88 7.36
CA ASP A 131 3.73 9.74 6.28
C ASP A 131 4.17 8.28 6.09
N PHE A 132 4.37 7.54 7.19
CA PHE A 132 4.72 6.13 7.14
C PHE A 132 3.59 5.27 6.56
N VAL A 133 2.35 5.48 7.03
CA VAL A 133 1.18 4.73 6.55
C VAL A 133 0.86 5.08 5.10
N ALA A 134 1.00 6.34 4.71
CA ALA A 134 0.86 6.82 3.34
C ALA A 134 1.87 6.14 2.40
N GLY A 135 3.15 6.05 2.81
CA GLY A 135 4.17 5.35 2.05
C GLY A 135 3.85 3.86 1.82
N GLY A 136 3.38 3.16 2.88
CA GLY A 136 2.97 1.77 2.75
C GLY A 136 1.67 1.57 1.95
N THR A 137 0.73 2.52 2.04
CA THR A 137 -0.51 2.51 1.26
C THR A 137 -0.22 2.72 -0.23
N TYR A 138 0.68 3.66 -0.55
CA TYR A 138 1.13 3.88 -1.92
C TYR A 138 1.79 2.64 -2.52
N ALA A 139 2.59 1.92 -1.73
CA ALA A 139 3.28 0.70 -2.19
C ALA A 139 2.33 -0.47 -2.55
N ILE A 140 1.07 -0.44 -2.08
CA ILE A 140 0.05 -1.46 -2.38
C ILE A 140 -1.04 -0.96 -3.34
N ASP A 141 -0.79 0.15 -4.04
CA ASP A 141 -1.76 0.85 -4.89
C ASP A 141 -3.08 1.17 -4.15
N GLY A 142 -2.97 1.47 -2.85
CA GLY A 142 -4.08 1.85 -2.00
C GLY A 142 -4.48 3.32 -2.20
N HIS A 143 -5.55 3.71 -1.51
CA HIS A 143 -6.03 5.08 -1.48
C HIS A 143 -6.02 5.61 -0.05
N GLN A 144 -5.79 6.92 0.08
CA GLN A 144 -5.83 7.62 1.36
C GLN A 144 -6.76 8.82 1.26
N GLU A 145 -7.54 9.08 2.30
CA GLU A 145 -8.43 10.22 2.38
C GLU A 145 -8.42 10.80 3.79
N ARG A 146 -8.32 12.13 3.89
CA ARG A 146 -8.46 12.82 5.18
C ARG A 146 -9.94 13.07 5.45
N ILE A 147 -10.47 12.46 6.51
CA ILE A 147 -11.90 12.56 6.86
C ILE A 147 -12.17 13.45 8.10
N GLY A 148 -11.10 13.91 8.78
CA GLY A 148 -11.18 14.81 9.93
C GLY A 148 -9.85 15.50 10.23
N GLU A 149 -9.76 16.27 11.32
CA GLU A 149 -8.55 17.02 11.67
C GLU A 149 -7.35 16.10 11.91
N SER A 150 -7.55 15.02 12.67
CA SER A 150 -6.55 13.98 12.98
C SER A 150 -7.06 12.57 12.67
N ILE A 151 -7.98 12.46 11.69
CA ILE A 151 -8.60 11.18 11.32
C ILE A 151 -8.42 10.95 9.83
N PHE A 152 -7.83 9.81 9.49
CA PHE A 152 -7.47 9.42 8.13
C PHE A 152 -8.10 8.07 7.79
N LEU A 153 -8.56 7.93 6.56
CA LEU A 153 -9.00 6.67 5.97
C LEU A 153 -7.93 6.17 5.02
N PHE A 154 -7.47 4.95 5.21
CA PHE A 154 -6.61 4.23 4.29
C PHE A 154 -7.35 3.01 3.76
N THR A 155 -7.31 2.80 2.46
CA THR A 155 -7.99 1.68 1.81
C THR A 155 -7.04 0.92 0.89
N PRO A 156 -7.14 -0.42 0.82
CA PRO A 156 -6.41 -1.20 -0.17
C PRO A 156 -6.97 -0.96 -1.59
N SER A 157 -6.23 -1.39 -2.62
CA SER A 157 -6.59 -1.23 -4.04
C SER A 157 -7.94 -1.84 -4.44
N CYS A 158 -8.50 -2.75 -3.65
CA CYS A 158 -9.79 -3.38 -3.91
C CYS A 158 -11.01 -2.57 -3.42
N VAL A 159 -10.80 -1.39 -2.82
CA VAL A 159 -11.86 -0.53 -2.28
C VAL A 159 -11.83 0.83 -2.97
N GLN A 160 -12.95 1.22 -3.58
CA GLN A 160 -13.12 2.56 -4.14
C GLN A 160 -13.69 3.51 -3.10
N VAL A 161 -13.07 4.68 -2.96
CA VAL A 161 -13.55 5.77 -2.10
C VAL A 161 -14.20 6.83 -2.99
N SER A 162 -15.38 7.31 -2.60
CA SER A 162 -16.10 8.39 -3.29
C SER A 162 -16.46 9.46 -2.27
N THR A 163 -15.72 10.55 -2.28
CA THR A 163 -15.98 11.69 -1.38
C THR A 163 -16.91 12.68 -2.09
N GLN A 164 -18.05 13.01 -1.47
CA GLN A 164 -19.00 14.02 -1.99
C GLN A 164 -18.63 15.46 -1.58
N SER A 165 -17.41 15.67 -1.08
CA SER A 165 -16.91 16.98 -0.67
C SER A 165 -16.61 17.80 -1.92
N GLY A 166 -17.46 18.79 -2.20
CA GLY A 166 -17.31 19.66 -3.37
C GLY A 166 -15.98 20.42 -3.40
N THR A 167 -15.44 20.56 -4.62
CA THR A 167 -14.25 21.33 -5.06
C THR A 167 -12.92 20.73 -4.60
N ILE A 168 -12.11 20.12 -5.49
CA ILE A 168 -11.41 20.75 -6.62
C ILE A 168 -11.44 19.80 -7.83
N PRO A 169 -11.84 20.25 -9.04
CA PRO A 169 -11.63 19.47 -10.26
C PRO A 169 -10.13 19.27 -10.48
N ASP A 170 -9.72 18.02 -10.58
CA ASP A 170 -8.45 17.62 -11.16
C ASP A 170 -8.29 18.29 -12.54
N LEU A 171 -7.42 19.30 -12.64
CA LEU A 171 -7.11 20.03 -13.87
C LEU A 171 -6.12 19.27 -14.77
N ALA A 172 -6.16 17.93 -14.78
CA ALA A 172 -5.26 17.10 -15.59
C ALA A 172 -5.97 16.32 -16.72
N ALA A 173 -7.21 16.66 -17.08
CA ALA A 173 -7.77 16.25 -18.37
C ALA A 173 -7.49 17.35 -19.41
N THR A 174 -6.29 17.33 -20.00
CA THR A 174 -6.02 17.98 -21.29
C THR A 174 -6.95 17.36 -22.32
N GLN A 175 -8.14 17.92 -22.46
CA GLN A 175 -9.02 17.70 -23.59
C GLN A 175 -8.31 18.21 -24.83
N MET A 176 -7.65 17.30 -25.55
CA MET A 176 -7.34 17.49 -26.96
C MET A 176 -8.69 17.66 -27.66
N ARG A 177 -9.08 18.92 -27.91
CA ARG A 177 -10.19 19.22 -28.80
C ARG A 177 -9.76 18.82 -30.20
N ASP A 178 -10.38 17.78 -30.73
CA ASP A 178 -10.40 17.48 -32.16
C ASP A 178 -10.86 18.72 -32.93
N VAL A 179 -9.90 19.45 -33.51
CA VAL A 179 -10.18 20.43 -34.56
C VAL A 179 -10.26 19.66 -35.87
N HIS A 180 -11.38 18.99 -36.12
CA HIS A 180 -11.76 18.63 -37.48
C HIS A 180 -12.32 19.89 -38.14
N GLN A 181 -11.40 20.69 -38.69
CA GLN A 181 -11.72 21.86 -39.49
C GLN A 181 -12.32 21.40 -40.82
N ALA A 182 -13.64 21.54 -40.97
CA ALA A 182 -14.29 21.38 -42.27
C ALA A 182 -13.75 22.46 -43.22
N ALA A 183 -13.09 22.04 -44.29
CA ALA A 183 -12.57 22.92 -45.32
C ALA A 183 -13.72 23.66 -46.04
N PRO A 184 -13.69 25.01 -46.17
CA PRO A 184 -14.57 25.69 -47.09
C PRO A 184 -14.05 25.51 -48.53
N ALA A 185 -14.94 25.10 -49.44
CA ALA A 185 -14.63 24.96 -50.85
C ALA A 185 -14.15 26.31 -51.45
N PRO A 186 -13.04 26.35 -52.21
CA PRO A 186 -12.53 27.58 -52.80
C PRO A 186 -13.38 28.01 -54.01
N ALA A 187 -13.74 29.29 -54.02
CA ALA A 187 -14.66 29.95 -54.96
C ALA A 187 -14.03 30.28 -56.34
N TRP A 188 -13.55 29.27 -57.06
CA TRP A 188 -13.01 29.45 -58.43
C TRP A 188 -13.93 28.92 -59.55
N ALA A 189 -15.19 28.57 -59.23
CA ALA A 189 -16.20 28.35 -60.26
C ALA A 189 -16.74 29.69 -60.77
N THR A 190 -15.97 30.37 -61.62
CA THR A 190 -16.41 31.28 -62.70
C THR A 190 -15.17 31.83 -63.41
N GLU A 191 -14.73 31.14 -64.47
CA GLU A 191 -13.78 31.69 -65.43
C GLU A 191 -14.59 32.39 -66.55
N PRO A 192 -14.35 33.68 -66.85
CA PRO A 192 -14.91 34.32 -68.02
C PRO A 192 -13.99 34.08 -69.23
N GLU A 193 -14.29 33.07 -70.05
CA GLU A 193 -13.75 33.02 -71.42
C GLU A 193 -14.42 34.12 -72.25
N ARG A 194 -13.67 35.20 -72.49
CA ARG A 194 -13.75 36.01 -73.71
C ARG A 194 -12.44 35.70 -74.45
N ILE A 195 -12.40 35.40 -75.75
CA ILE A 195 -12.67 36.26 -76.92
C ILE A 195 -12.60 35.31 -78.15
N ALA A 196 -13.68 35.13 -78.92
CA ALA A 196 -13.98 35.70 -80.25
C ALA A 196 -13.10 35.26 -81.45
N GLN A 197 -13.82 34.80 -82.51
CA GLN A 197 -13.46 34.49 -83.91
C GLN A 197 -12.64 33.23 -84.21
#